data_AF-A0A514XEW9-F1
#
_entry.id   AF-A0A514XEW9-F1
#
_cell.length_a   1.000
_cell.length_b   1.000
_cell.length_c   1.000
_cell.angle_alpha   90.00
_cell.angle_beta   90.00
_cell.angle_gamma   90.00
#
_symmetry.space_group_name_H-M   'P 1'
#
loop_
_entity.id
_entity.type
_entity.pdbx_description
1 polymer ?
#
loop_
_entity_poly.entity_id
_entity_poly.type
_entity_poly.pdbx_seq_one_letter_code
_entity_poly.pdbx_strand_id
1 'polypeptide(L)'
;MNWSANLLKFSLIATCGAMMLTTSDTALFEMHDMASSAPKKTVVKAAPKSAAKPAAKTTAKSAAKSDDYVEKIHPLPIVVRSKSTTPKANLKTTLPVQKATVSKDAEKSISENAVKKVDKMNKIGELLAVGNGDNNSNANCTNCSLAGQVAELKYNECSAKDNYLEKDLEAKEKSKSYIGTLIRSDMNKKPMIRPVCIETAMFLQSSQSGPVVNYKTCESGVAKNAPARPCVSERYFTLVNNSFEVVSQCMKAYIGEGESAVAQKQNIREVFGMITVESGFHINITSKTGAGGIGQFTSPAINAVNKVISETESYLANHSDVRCQKLAAEFLGEKNLMKTNATCDRVSIKEGNPVTNMIYTYAALKEAKDYFDDNVFNDAKIKTKFALSSNDLAKVKRATMIWSHNTGFAGLKTPLTKLLTTKYAKKKVTNADTFLAELKQYAASYPNKGNAGSKARIKETANYYAKIQHKIDLVEEGAAGGSCLN
;
A
#
# COMPACT_ATOMS: atom_id res chain seq x y z
N MET A 1 -42.12 19.86 52.97
CA MET A 1 -40.96 19.05 52.52
C MET A 1 -40.99 19.04 51.01
N ASN A 2 -39.94 19.53 50.34
CA ASN A 2 -39.99 19.84 48.90
C ASN A 2 -39.23 18.82 48.04
N TRP A 3 -39.78 18.54 46.86
CA TRP A 3 -39.11 17.88 45.73
C TRP A 3 -39.41 18.70 44.46
N SER A 4 -38.44 19.52 44.04
CA SER A 4 -38.49 20.43 42.89
C SER A 4 -37.11 21.06 42.70
N ALA A 5 -36.67 21.52 41.52
CA ALA A 5 -37.08 21.26 40.13
C ALA A 5 -35.91 21.68 39.20
N ASN A 6 -36.11 21.64 37.88
CA ASN A 6 -35.13 22.12 36.88
C ASN A 6 -35.06 23.68 36.79
N LEU A 7 -33.99 24.16 36.12
CA LEU A 7 -33.83 25.48 35.47
C LEU A 7 -33.54 26.74 36.31
N LEU A 8 -32.29 27.24 36.19
CA LEU A 8 -31.82 28.64 35.97
C LEU A 8 -30.26 28.59 36.03
N LYS A 9 -29.38 29.14 35.17
CA LYS A 9 -29.30 30.28 34.23
C LYS A 9 -28.74 31.59 34.86
N PHE A 10 -27.60 32.06 34.32
CA PHE A 10 -26.89 33.36 34.46
C PHE A 10 -26.08 33.74 35.74
N SER A 11 -24.75 33.88 35.56
CA SER A 11 -23.95 35.14 35.70
C SER A 11 -22.56 34.90 35.05
N LEU A 12 -21.85 35.76 34.27
CA LEU A 12 -21.51 37.21 34.32
C LEU A 12 -20.48 37.56 35.44
N ILE A 13 -19.36 38.29 35.25
CA ILE A 13 -18.73 39.03 34.10
C ILE A 13 -17.18 39.10 34.24
N ALA A 14 -16.48 39.52 33.16
CA ALA A 14 -15.37 40.54 33.10
C ALA A 14 -13.93 40.03 32.82
N THR A 15 -13.02 40.73 32.08
CA THR A 15 -13.07 42.06 31.38
C THR A 15 -12.11 42.11 30.15
N CYS A 16 -12.12 43.23 29.40
CA CYS A 16 -11.30 43.71 28.26
C CYS A 16 -9.80 43.28 28.18
N GLY A 17 -9.06 43.38 27.06
CA GLY A 17 -9.25 43.98 25.71
C GLY A 17 -7.88 44.00 24.97
N ALA A 18 -7.58 44.69 23.84
CA ALA A 18 -8.31 45.42 22.78
C ALA A 18 -7.31 45.77 21.62
N MET A 19 -7.73 46.53 20.58
CA MET A 19 -6.91 47.10 19.46
C MET A 19 -6.36 46.12 18.38
N MET A 20 -6.21 46.46 17.08
CA MET A 20 -6.57 47.64 16.26
C MET A 20 -6.82 47.23 14.78
N LEU A 21 -7.32 48.14 13.93
CA LEU A 21 -7.68 47.92 12.50
C LEU A 21 -6.95 48.89 11.55
N THR A 22 -6.53 48.40 10.36
CA THR A 22 -6.45 49.12 9.04
C THR A 22 -6.25 48.07 7.93
N THR A 23 -6.93 47.93 6.78
CA THR A 23 -7.74 48.76 5.82
C THR A 23 -6.97 49.39 4.64
N SER A 24 -7.06 48.75 3.45
CA SER A 24 -7.09 49.32 2.06
C SER A 24 -6.70 48.18 1.08
N ASP A 25 -7.51 47.69 0.14
CA ASP A 25 -8.29 48.29 -0.97
C ASP A 25 -7.47 48.88 -2.14
N THR A 26 -7.53 48.17 -3.27
CA THR A 26 -7.74 48.76 -4.62
C THR A 26 -8.51 47.77 -5.49
N ALA A 27 -9.52 48.24 -6.20
CA ALA A 27 -10.24 47.52 -7.27
C ALA A 27 -9.43 47.58 -8.60
N LEU A 28 -9.91 47.36 -9.83
CA LEU A 28 -11.26 47.28 -10.41
C LEU A 28 -11.14 46.66 -11.83
N PHE A 29 -12.14 45.90 -12.32
CA PHE A 29 -12.69 46.02 -13.69
C PHE A 29 -13.91 45.10 -13.89
N GLU A 30 -14.71 45.42 -14.92
CA GLU A 30 -16.15 45.17 -14.96
C GLU A 30 -16.58 43.96 -15.82
N MET A 31 -17.88 43.67 -15.75
CA MET A 31 -18.57 42.69 -16.59
C MET A 31 -18.69 43.15 -18.05
N HIS A 32 -18.96 42.20 -18.94
CA HIS A 32 -19.90 42.47 -20.03
C HIS A 32 -20.79 41.24 -20.29
N ASP A 33 -22.10 41.43 -20.22
CA ASP A 33 -23.08 40.44 -20.65
C ASP A 33 -23.18 40.39 -22.18
N MET A 34 -23.38 39.19 -22.72
CA MET A 34 -24.14 38.99 -23.95
C MET A 34 -24.95 37.69 -23.87
N ALA A 35 -26.28 37.83 -23.89
CA ALA A 35 -27.18 36.69 -23.98
C ALA A 35 -27.29 36.19 -25.44
N SER A 36 -27.48 34.87 -25.62
CA SER A 36 -28.01 34.32 -26.87
C SER A 36 -28.87 33.10 -26.61
N SER A 37 -29.95 32.98 -27.38
CA SER A 37 -31.08 32.06 -27.14
C SER A 37 -30.83 30.63 -27.59
N ALA A 38 -31.35 29.66 -26.82
CA ALA A 38 -31.49 28.26 -27.25
C ALA A 38 -32.99 27.85 -27.30
N PRO A 39 -33.56 27.51 -28.46
CA PRO A 39 -34.98 27.16 -28.60
C PRO A 39 -35.28 25.71 -28.16
N LYS A 40 -36.59 25.39 -28.11
CA LYS A 40 -37.15 24.19 -27.47
C LYS A 40 -37.11 22.92 -28.35
N LYS A 41 -37.28 21.78 -27.66
CA LYS A 41 -37.57 20.43 -28.17
C LYS A 41 -38.47 20.40 -29.42
N THR A 42 -38.18 19.44 -30.31
CA THR A 42 -39.21 18.77 -31.12
C THR A 42 -39.18 17.28 -30.83
N VAL A 43 -40.35 16.68 -30.59
CA VAL A 43 -40.53 15.22 -30.47
C VAL A 43 -41.12 14.71 -31.77
N VAL A 44 -40.55 13.66 -32.36
CA VAL A 44 -41.15 12.93 -33.49
C VAL A 44 -41.29 11.46 -33.09
N LYS A 45 -42.49 10.92 -33.27
CA LYS A 45 -42.87 9.56 -32.88
C LYS A 45 -43.69 8.94 -34.02
N ALA A 46 -43.07 8.12 -34.85
CA ALA A 46 -43.74 7.44 -35.96
C ALA A 46 -43.16 6.05 -36.24
N ALA A 47 -44.03 5.05 -36.07
CA ALA A 47 -44.05 3.74 -36.70
C ALA A 47 -45.49 3.60 -37.29
N PRO A 48 -45.93 2.54 -38.03
CA PRO A 48 -45.36 1.19 -38.11
C PRO A 48 -45.50 0.53 -39.51
N LYS A 49 -45.60 -0.82 -39.56
CA LYS A 49 -45.94 -1.73 -40.69
C LYS A 49 -44.76 -2.04 -41.63
N SER A 50 -44.31 -3.30 -41.81
CA SER A 50 -44.93 -4.57 -42.30
C SER A 50 -44.94 -4.65 -43.85
N ALA A 51 -44.75 -5.80 -44.52
CA ALA A 51 -44.76 -7.21 -44.10
C ALA A 51 -43.94 -8.12 -45.07
N ALA A 52 -44.26 -9.42 -45.09
CA ALA A 52 -44.05 -10.37 -46.20
C ALA A 52 -42.63 -10.85 -46.57
N LYS A 53 -42.29 -12.05 -46.04
CA LYS A 53 -41.67 -13.15 -46.82
C LYS A 53 -42.69 -13.64 -47.88
N PRO A 54 -42.32 -14.32 -48.99
CA PRO A 54 -41.82 -15.70 -48.87
C PRO A 54 -40.88 -16.24 -50.00
N ALA A 55 -40.35 -17.44 -49.72
CA ALA A 55 -40.05 -18.55 -50.67
C ALA A 55 -38.96 -18.39 -51.77
N ALA A 56 -38.36 -19.47 -52.31
CA ALA A 56 -38.05 -20.80 -51.75
C ALA A 56 -37.17 -21.62 -52.73
N LYS A 57 -36.28 -22.48 -52.19
CA LYS A 57 -35.75 -23.73 -52.83
C LYS A 57 -34.87 -23.53 -54.11
N THR A 58 -34.07 -24.50 -54.60
CA THR A 58 -33.85 -25.92 -54.22
C THR A 58 -32.44 -26.42 -54.58
N THR A 59 -31.71 -27.03 -53.61
CA THR A 59 -30.83 -28.23 -53.76
C THR A 59 -29.61 -28.22 -54.74
N ALA A 60 -28.63 -29.14 -54.68
CA ALA A 60 -28.58 -30.46 -54.04
C ALA A 60 -27.16 -30.95 -53.61
N LYS A 61 -27.14 -31.76 -52.52
CA LYS A 61 -26.29 -32.96 -52.27
C LYS A 61 -24.75 -32.79 -52.14
N SER A 62 -24.03 -33.61 -51.35
CA SER A 62 -24.42 -34.79 -50.53
C SER A 62 -23.46 -35.10 -49.36
N ALA A 63 -24.05 -35.58 -48.25
CA ALA A 63 -23.57 -36.59 -47.27
C ALA A 63 -22.21 -36.39 -46.53
N ALA A 64 -21.99 -36.90 -45.31
CA ALA A 64 -22.82 -37.71 -44.38
C ALA A 64 -22.96 -36.96 -43.02
N LYS A 65 -24.02 -37.10 -42.20
CA LYS A 65 -24.32 -38.21 -41.24
C LYS A 65 -23.11 -38.69 -40.42
N SER A 66 -23.20 -38.86 -39.10
CA SER A 66 -24.39 -39.06 -38.26
C SER A 66 -24.55 -38.08 -37.08
N ASP A 67 -25.77 -37.59 -36.90
CA ASP A 67 -26.71 -37.88 -35.79
C ASP A 67 -26.13 -38.48 -34.47
N ASP A 68 -26.64 -38.20 -33.26
CA ASP A 68 -27.34 -37.04 -32.64
C ASP A 68 -27.45 -37.34 -31.12
N TYR A 69 -27.60 -36.32 -30.25
CA TYR A 69 -28.52 -36.25 -29.10
C TYR A 69 -28.26 -35.00 -28.23
N VAL A 70 -29.33 -34.28 -27.91
CA VAL A 70 -29.35 -33.16 -26.96
C VAL A 70 -30.46 -33.39 -25.95
N GLU A 71 -30.18 -33.25 -24.66
CA GLU A 71 -31.22 -33.17 -23.63
C GLU A 71 -31.08 -31.90 -22.77
N LYS A 72 -32.23 -31.37 -22.33
CA LYS A 72 -32.37 -30.12 -21.58
C LYS A 72 -32.66 -30.42 -20.13
N ILE A 73 -32.14 -29.62 -19.19
CA ILE A 73 -32.52 -29.68 -17.78
C ILE A 73 -33.21 -28.36 -17.39
N HIS A 74 -34.36 -28.48 -16.72
CA HIS A 74 -35.16 -27.36 -16.21
C HIS A 74 -34.77 -26.95 -14.76
N PRO A 75 -35.09 -25.72 -14.30
CA PRO A 75 -34.70 -25.20 -12.98
C PRO A 75 -35.78 -25.31 -11.89
N LEU A 76 -35.41 -24.90 -10.65
CA LEU A 76 -36.24 -24.74 -9.43
C LEU A 76 -36.52 -26.07 -8.66
N PRO A 77 -36.88 -26.08 -7.33
CA PRO A 77 -37.54 -25.01 -6.56
C PRO A 77 -37.20 -24.75 -5.04
N ILE A 78 -37.46 -23.51 -4.58
CA ILE A 78 -37.92 -23.13 -3.20
C ILE A 78 -36.82 -23.41 -2.10
N VAL A 79 -36.81 -23.09 -0.78
CA VAL A 79 -37.74 -22.74 0.33
C VAL A 79 -37.17 -21.60 1.24
N VAL A 80 -37.99 -21.01 2.14
CA VAL A 80 -37.60 -19.94 3.10
C VAL A 80 -38.26 -20.13 4.49
N ARG A 81 -37.52 -19.80 5.58
CA ARG A 81 -37.94 -19.58 7.01
C ARG A 81 -38.35 -20.76 7.93
N SER A 82 -37.57 -20.93 9.00
CA SER A 82 -38.02 -21.08 10.42
C SER A 82 -36.96 -20.39 11.31
N LYS A 83 -37.25 -19.58 12.34
CA LYS A 83 -37.99 -19.72 13.62
C LYS A 83 -37.29 -20.57 14.71
N SER A 84 -36.38 -19.90 15.42
CA SER A 84 -36.14 -19.92 16.89
C SER A 84 -36.85 -20.98 17.76
N THR A 85 -36.05 -21.73 18.53
CA THR A 85 -36.26 -21.99 19.97
C THR A 85 -34.93 -22.28 20.68
N THR A 86 -34.77 -21.81 21.92
CA THR A 86 -33.73 -22.26 22.87
C THR A 86 -34.27 -23.39 23.76
N PRO A 87 -33.37 -24.20 24.33
CA PRO A 87 -33.39 -24.32 25.80
C PRO A 87 -31.99 -24.15 26.44
N LYS A 88 -31.98 -24.02 27.77
CA LYS A 88 -30.78 -23.82 28.60
C LYS A 88 -30.08 -25.16 28.89
N ALA A 89 -28.77 -25.13 29.07
CA ALA A 89 -28.03 -26.15 29.83
C ALA A 89 -27.12 -25.45 30.87
N ASN A 90 -27.17 -25.90 32.11
CA ASN A 90 -26.28 -25.41 33.18
C ASN A 90 -24.99 -26.23 33.17
N LEU A 91 -23.84 -25.57 33.31
CA LEU A 91 -22.61 -26.22 33.79
C LEU A 91 -21.99 -25.37 34.90
N LYS A 92 -21.86 -25.95 36.10
CA LYS A 92 -21.01 -25.40 37.17
C LYS A 92 -19.59 -25.93 36.94
N THR A 93 -18.61 -25.03 36.90
CA THR A 93 -17.20 -25.40 37.03
C THR A 93 -16.50 -24.44 37.97
N THR A 94 -16.28 -24.87 39.21
CA THR A 94 -15.52 -24.12 40.21
C THR A 94 -14.04 -24.47 40.07
N LEU A 95 -13.16 -23.47 39.92
CA LEU A 95 -11.71 -23.63 40.05
C LEU A 95 -11.15 -22.54 40.96
N PRO A 96 -10.18 -22.85 41.85
CA PRO A 96 -9.67 -21.91 42.83
C PRO A 96 -8.70 -20.90 42.19
N VAL A 97 -8.91 -19.61 42.48
CA VAL A 97 -7.97 -18.54 42.10
C VAL A 97 -6.96 -18.33 43.24
N GLN A 98 -5.75 -18.87 43.09
CA GLN A 98 -4.61 -18.36 43.86
C GLN A 98 -4.21 -16.99 43.30
N LYS A 99 -4.35 -15.94 44.12
CA LYS A 99 -3.79 -14.62 43.80
C LYS A 99 -2.29 -14.63 44.06
N ALA A 100 -1.48 -14.61 43.00
CA ALA A 100 -0.09 -14.22 43.13
C ALA A 100 -0.01 -12.72 43.47
N THR A 101 0.60 -12.37 44.60
CA THR A 101 0.76 -10.97 45.03
C THR A 101 1.95 -10.34 44.30
N VAL A 102 1.69 -9.58 43.24
CA VAL A 102 2.72 -8.74 42.59
C VAL A 102 3.10 -7.61 43.54
N SER A 103 4.41 -7.30 43.63
CA SER A 103 4.87 -6.17 44.44
C SER A 103 4.46 -4.84 43.80
N LYS A 104 3.91 -3.92 44.61
CA LYS A 104 3.46 -2.59 44.18
C LYS A 104 4.61 -1.73 43.61
N ASP A 105 5.85 -2.00 44.03
CA ASP A 105 7.03 -1.26 43.56
C ASP A 105 7.42 -1.64 42.12
N ALA A 106 7.11 -2.88 41.71
CA ALA A 106 7.23 -3.31 40.32
C ALA A 106 6.18 -2.64 39.43
N GLU A 107 4.91 -2.60 39.88
CA GLU A 107 3.84 -1.93 39.12
C GLU A 107 4.12 -0.44 38.93
N LYS A 108 4.62 0.25 39.98
CA LYS A 108 4.94 1.68 39.90
C LYS A 108 6.08 1.98 38.92
N SER A 109 7.21 1.29 39.02
CA SER A 109 8.36 1.50 38.11
C SER A 109 8.07 1.16 36.64
N ILE A 110 7.27 0.12 36.39
CA ILE A 110 6.80 -0.24 35.04
C ILE A 110 5.88 0.87 34.49
N SER A 111 4.94 1.40 35.29
CA SER A 111 4.05 2.47 34.86
C SER A 111 4.78 3.74 34.45
N GLU A 112 5.78 4.18 35.24
CA GLU A 112 6.50 5.42 34.97
C GLU A 112 7.34 5.34 33.69
N ASN A 113 7.96 4.20 33.41
CA ASN A 113 8.73 4.01 32.17
C ASN A 113 7.82 3.82 30.94
N ALA A 114 6.68 3.14 31.09
CA ALA A 114 5.70 3.02 30.00
C ALA A 114 5.08 4.37 29.63
N VAL A 115 4.70 5.19 30.62
CA VAL A 115 4.17 6.56 30.40
C VAL A 115 5.23 7.46 29.76
N LYS A 116 6.48 7.47 30.28
CA LYS A 116 7.60 8.22 29.67
C LYS A 116 7.85 7.81 28.22
N LYS A 117 7.71 6.52 27.86
CA LYS A 117 7.79 6.06 26.46
C LYS A 117 6.60 6.54 25.61
N VAL A 118 5.37 6.50 26.13
CA VAL A 118 4.18 6.99 25.40
C VAL A 118 4.22 8.50 25.18
N ASP A 119 4.64 9.29 26.17
CA ASP A 119 4.78 10.75 26.02
C ASP A 119 5.92 11.12 25.05
N LYS A 120 7.00 10.34 25.03
CA LYS A 120 8.08 10.43 24.04
C LYS A 120 7.55 10.12 22.63
N MET A 121 6.69 9.11 22.47
CA MET A 121 6.03 8.78 21.20
C MET A 121 5.06 9.87 20.73
N ASN A 122 4.25 10.43 21.63
CA ASN A 122 3.34 11.54 21.32
C ASN A 122 4.12 12.77 20.85
N LYS A 123 5.19 13.16 21.56
CA LYS A 123 6.05 14.28 21.17
C LYS A 123 6.74 14.08 19.82
N ILE A 124 7.13 12.86 19.45
CA ILE A 124 7.68 12.60 18.11
C ILE A 124 6.59 12.73 17.04
N GLY A 125 5.34 12.30 17.33
CA GLY A 125 4.19 12.55 16.46
C GLY A 125 3.88 14.03 16.26
N GLU A 126 4.00 14.84 17.31
CA GLU A 126 3.84 16.30 17.28
C GLU A 126 4.98 16.98 16.50
N LEU A 127 6.25 16.64 16.77
CA LEU A 127 7.40 17.19 16.05
C LEU A 127 7.35 16.92 14.54
N LEU A 128 6.90 15.72 14.14
CA LEU A 128 6.69 15.38 12.73
C LEU A 128 5.47 16.07 12.09
N ALA A 129 4.54 16.62 12.89
CA ALA A 129 3.41 17.40 12.39
C ALA A 129 3.77 18.89 12.18
N VAL A 130 4.74 19.42 12.94
CA VAL A 130 5.19 20.83 12.87
C VAL A 130 5.97 21.13 11.57
N GLY A 131 6.57 20.14 10.91
CA GLY A 131 7.38 20.29 9.70
C GLY A 131 6.67 20.76 8.41
N ASN A 132 5.48 21.38 8.51
CA ASN A 132 4.73 21.92 7.36
C ASN A 132 5.03 23.39 7.02
N GLY A 133 6.01 24.01 7.68
CA GLY A 133 6.47 25.36 7.33
C GLY A 133 7.71 25.80 8.08
N ASP A 134 8.87 25.72 7.41
CA ASP A 134 9.75 26.88 7.26
C ASP A 134 10.83 26.59 6.20
N ASN A 135 10.97 27.50 5.22
CA ASN A 135 12.01 27.41 4.20
C ASN A 135 13.26 28.15 4.68
N ASN A 136 14.25 27.44 5.24
CA ASN A 136 15.57 28.05 5.45
C ASN A 136 16.74 27.08 5.28
N SER A 137 17.50 27.29 4.22
CA SER A 137 18.66 26.48 3.83
C SER A 137 19.92 26.88 4.58
N ASN A 138 20.09 26.40 5.82
CA ASN A 138 21.38 26.20 6.51
C ASN A 138 21.18 25.64 7.94
N ALA A 139 20.54 24.46 8.04
CA ALA A 139 20.32 23.79 9.32
C ALA A 139 21.46 22.81 9.64
N ASN A 140 22.42 23.25 10.47
CA ASN A 140 23.18 22.29 11.28
C ASN A 140 22.21 21.48 12.14
N CYS A 141 22.42 20.17 12.23
CA CYS A 141 21.48 19.14 12.73
C CYS A 141 20.79 19.43 14.09
N THR A 142 19.77 20.29 14.12
CA THR A 142 18.95 20.58 15.31
C THR A 142 18.08 19.39 15.72
N ASN A 143 17.75 18.51 14.77
CA ASN A 143 17.05 17.25 15.01
C ASN A 143 17.97 16.06 15.37
N CYS A 144 19.24 16.29 15.71
CA CYS A 144 20.16 15.20 16.09
C CYS A 144 19.72 14.45 17.37
N SER A 145 18.77 14.97 18.15
CA SER A 145 18.11 14.19 19.20
C SER A 145 17.24 13.05 18.64
N LEU A 146 16.60 13.18 17.47
CA LEU A 146 15.85 12.10 16.84
C LEU A 146 16.79 11.01 16.33
N ALA A 147 17.88 11.40 15.66
CA ALA A 147 18.96 10.51 15.26
C ALA A 147 19.54 9.71 16.44
N GLY A 148 19.83 10.36 17.56
CA GLY A 148 20.26 9.71 18.79
C GLY A 148 19.20 8.77 19.36
N GLN A 149 17.94 9.20 19.43
CA GLN A 149 16.84 8.37 19.93
C GLN A 149 16.54 7.14 19.05
N VAL A 150 16.79 7.23 17.73
CA VAL A 150 16.70 6.11 16.78
C VAL A 150 17.91 5.18 16.90
N ALA A 151 19.12 5.71 17.09
CA ALA A 151 20.30 4.89 17.41
C ALA A 151 20.21 4.22 18.81
N GLU A 152 19.40 4.77 19.72
CA GLU A 152 19.00 4.18 21.00
C GLU A 152 17.81 3.21 20.90
N LEU A 153 17.15 3.06 19.74
CA LEU A 153 16.14 2.03 19.55
C LEU A 153 16.82 0.65 19.55
N LYS A 154 16.82 0.04 20.73
CA LYS A 154 16.83 -1.41 20.84
C LYS A 154 15.43 -1.92 20.49
N TYR A 155 15.37 -3.17 20.00
CA TYR A 155 14.13 -3.89 19.73
C TYR A 155 13.10 -3.71 20.86
N ASN A 156 11.83 -3.59 20.49
CA ASN A 156 10.77 -3.27 21.46
C ASN A 156 10.70 -4.31 22.58
N GLU A 157 10.61 -3.85 23.83
CA GLU A 157 10.28 -4.68 24.99
C GLU A 157 8.83 -5.15 24.88
N CYS A 158 8.61 -6.34 24.32
CA CYS A 158 7.26 -6.82 24.00
C CYS A 158 6.43 -7.11 25.26
N SER A 159 5.24 -6.50 25.35
CA SER A 159 4.27 -6.79 26.40
C SER A 159 3.34 -7.95 26.02
N ALA A 160 2.58 -8.47 26.99
CA ALA A 160 1.53 -9.47 26.74
C ALA A 160 0.37 -8.99 25.83
N LYS A 161 0.35 -7.71 25.42
CA LYS A 161 -0.65 -7.13 24.51
C LYS A 161 -0.20 -7.13 23.05
N ASP A 162 1.10 -7.00 22.78
CA ASP A 162 1.69 -6.79 21.46
C ASP A 162 2.70 -7.87 21.03
N ASN A 163 3.14 -8.75 21.94
CA ASN A 163 3.98 -9.93 21.64
C ASN A 163 3.30 -11.04 20.80
N TYR A 164 2.11 -10.80 20.24
CA TYR A 164 1.23 -11.85 19.72
C TYR A 164 1.74 -12.57 18.45
N LEU A 165 2.76 -12.04 17.78
CA LEU A 165 3.47 -12.75 16.68
C LEU A 165 4.73 -13.49 17.15
N GLU A 166 5.21 -13.27 18.38
CA GLU A 166 6.50 -13.81 18.84
C GLU A 166 6.48 -15.34 18.90
N LYS A 167 5.34 -15.95 19.27
CA LYS A 167 5.17 -17.41 19.25
C LYS A 167 5.27 -18.01 17.84
N ASP A 168 4.80 -17.30 16.82
CA ASP A 168 4.91 -17.72 15.42
C ASP A 168 6.35 -17.52 14.89
N LEU A 169 7.03 -16.46 15.33
CA LEU A 169 8.44 -16.19 15.04
C LEU A 169 9.34 -17.26 15.67
N GLU A 170 9.21 -17.55 16.96
CA GLU A 170 9.92 -18.62 17.65
C GLU A 170 9.68 -20.01 17.02
N ALA A 171 8.42 -20.32 16.67
CA ALA A 171 8.09 -21.60 16.04
C ALA A 171 8.74 -21.73 14.65
N LYS A 172 8.82 -20.63 13.89
CA LYS A 172 9.50 -20.61 12.59
C LYS A 172 11.02 -20.61 12.75
N GLU A 173 11.60 -19.88 13.69
CA GLU A 173 13.03 -19.90 14.07
C GLU A 173 13.51 -21.32 14.37
N LYS A 174 12.70 -22.11 15.09
CA LYS A 174 13.00 -23.51 15.43
C LYS A 174 12.75 -24.49 14.27
N SER A 175 12.16 -24.02 13.16
CA SER A 175 11.83 -24.84 11.98
C SER A 175 12.95 -24.89 10.92
N LYS A 176 12.93 -25.92 10.08
CA LYS A 176 13.89 -26.12 8.98
C LYS A 176 13.59 -25.29 7.71
N SER A 177 12.56 -24.45 7.69
CA SER A 177 12.21 -23.66 6.49
C SER A 177 13.15 -22.48 6.23
N TYR A 178 13.04 -21.86 5.06
CA TYR A 178 13.79 -20.67 4.72
C TYR A 178 13.46 -19.48 5.62
N ILE A 179 12.21 -19.30 6.04
CA ILE A 179 11.85 -18.28 7.07
C ILE A 179 12.63 -18.51 8.37
N GLY A 180 12.69 -19.76 8.85
CA GLY A 180 13.49 -20.07 10.05
C GLY A 180 14.96 -19.76 9.85
N THR A 181 15.48 -20.02 8.66
CA THR A 181 16.86 -19.68 8.28
C THR A 181 17.10 -18.17 8.22
N LEU A 182 16.15 -17.39 7.69
CA LEU A 182 16.24 -15.92 7.64
C LEU A 182 16.17 -15.27 9.04
N ILE A 183 15.42 -15.84 9.99
CA ILE A 183 15.44 -15.40 11.40
C ILE A 183 16.78 -15.70 12.06
N ARG A 184 17.35 -16.89 11.85
CA ARG A 184 18.63 -17.33 12.44
C ARG A 184 19.89 -16.81 11.73
N SER A 185 19.74 -16.01 10.67
CA SER A 185 20.89 -15.49 9.91
C SER A 185 21.29 -14.11 10.42
N ASP A 186 22.60 -13.91 10.63
CA ASP A 186 23.17 -12.58 10.81
C ASP A 186 22.73 -11.67 9.66
N MET A 187 22.43 -10.41 9.97
CA MET A 187 22.17 -9.41 8.95
C MET A 187 23.39 -9.21 8.05
N ASN A 188 23.18 -9.05 6.74
CA ASN A 188 24.26 -8.79 5.79
C ASN A 188 25.06 -7.54 6.25
N LYS A 189 26.40 -7.67 6.30
CA LYS A 189 27.34 -6.58 6.67
C LYS A 189 27.37 -5.43 5.65
N LYS A 190 26.90 -5.65 4.42
CA LYS A 190 26.72 -4.65 3.36
C LYS A 190 25.38 -4.87 2.64
N PRO A 191 24.24 -4.63 3.32
CA PRO A 191 22.92 -4.77 2.74
C PRO A 191 22.65 -3.60 1.78
N MET A 192 21.75 -3.75 0.82
CA MET A 192 21.48 -2.66 -0.14
C MET A 192 20.73 -1.49 0.50
N ILE A 193 19.92 -1.76 1.52
CA ILE A 193 19.34 -0.73 2.41
C ILE A 193 19.91 -0.91 3.82
N ARG A 194 20.36 0.18 4.45
CA ARG A 194 20.83 0.23 5.84
C ARG A 194 19.72 -0.29 6.78
N PRO A 195 19.98 -1.23 7.71
CA PRO A 195 18.93 -1.80 8.57
C PRO A 195 18.18 -0.74 9.40
N VAL A 196 18.91 0.26 9.92
CA VAL A 196 18.33 1.41 10.64
C VAL A 196 17.27 2.18 9.83
N CYS A 197 17.33 2.17 8.49
CA CYS A 197 16.26 2.73 7.66
C CYS A 197 14.99 1.88 7.65
N ILE A 198 15.12 0.54 7.64
CA ILE A 198 13.97 -0.37 7.77
C ILE A 198 13.34 -0.21 9.17
N GLU A 199 14.16 -0.09 10.21
CA GLU A 199 13.69 0.15 11.58
C GLU A 199 12.98 1.51 11.72
N THR A 200 13.57 2.57 11.16
CA THR A 200 12.97 3.91 11.13
C THR A 200 11.66 3.91 10.31
N ALA A 201 11.62 3.23 9.17
CA ALA A 201 10.41 3.01 8.38
C ALA A 201 9.30 2.29 9.18
N MET A 202 9.66 1.26 9.95
CA MET A 202 8.75 0.56 10.85
C MET A 202 8.29 1.43 12.01
N PHE A 203 9.16 2.26 12.59
CA PHE A 203 8.82 3.20 13.65
C PHE A 203 7.84 4.28 13.16
N LEU A 204 8.17 4.96 12.05
CA LEU A 204 7.39 6.05 11.43
C LEU A 204 6.04 5.63 10.84
N GLN A 205 5.60 4.38 11.02
CA GLN A 205 4.26 3.91 10.68
C GLN A 205 3.37 3.89 11.93
N SER A 206 2.83 5.05 12.29
CA SER A 206 1.88 5.17 13.41
C SER A 206 0.46 4.83 12.97
N SER A 207 -0.43 4.60 13.93
CA SER A 207 -1.87 4.46 13.69
C SER A 207 -2.54 5.77 13.23
N GLN A 208 -1.84 6.91 13.38
CA GLN A 208 -2.31 8.25 12.99
C GLN A 208 -1.81 8.66 11.60
N SER A 209 -0.66 8.16 11.14
CA SER A 209 -0.01 8.56 9.88
C SER A 209 -0.56 7.86 8.62
N GLY A 210 -1.62 7.05 8.74
CA GLY A 210 -2.18 6.24 7.66
C GLY A 210 -3.69 5.97 7.77
N PRO A 211 -4.32 5.40 6.73
CA PRO A 211 -5.77 5.23 6.67
C PRO A 211 -6.28 4.07 7.57
N VAL A 212 -6.35 4.31 8.90
CA VAL A 212 -6.76 3.38 9.98
C VAL A 212 -6.41 1.92 9.67
N VAL A 213 -5.12 1.62 9.78
CA VAL A 213 -4.54 0.30 9.56
C VAL A 213 -4.93 -0.65 10.68
N ASN A 214 -5.50 -1.80 10.30
CA ASN A 214 -5.84 -2.90 11.20
C ASN A 214 -4.75 -3.96 11.11
N TYR A 215 -4.18 -4.37 12.24
CA TYR A 215 -3.27 -5.50 12.29
C TYR A 215 -4.06 -6.80 12.46
N LYS A 216 -3.51 -7.92 11.98
CA LYS A 216 -4.19 -9.23 11.99
C LYS A 216 -3.46 -10.29 12.79
N THR A 217 -4.22 -11.21 13.36
CA THR A 217 -3.73 -12.54 13.79
C THR A 217 -4.34 -13.62 12.89
N CYS A 218 -3.65 -14.75 12.73
CA CYS A 218 -4.10 -15.86 11.90
C CYS A 218 -4.04 -17.18 12.65
N GLU A 219 -5.22 -17.70 12.96
CA GLU A 219 -5.44 -18.94 13.71
C GLU A 219 -6.30 -19.86 12.84
N SER A 220 -5.83 -21.08 12.56
CA SER A 220 -6.52 -22.06 11.71
C SER A 220 -6.99 -21.50 10.36
N GLY A 221 -6.17 -20.66 9.72
CA GLY A 221 -6.48 -19.99 8.44
C GLY A 221 -7.43 -18.79 8.53
N VAL A 222 -8.00 -18.49 9.69
CA VAL A 222 -8.96 -17.38 9.89
C VAL A 222 -8.23 -16.13 10.39
N ALA A 223 -8.36 -15.03 9.64
CA ALA A 223 -7.79 -13.73 10.01
C ALA A 223 -8.70 -12.96 10.98
N LYS A 224 -8.22 -12.70 12.19
CA LYS A 224 -8.90 -11.90 13.22
C LYS A 224 -8.23 -10.52 13.35
N ASN A 225 -8.94 -9.53 13.88
CA ASN A 225 -8.31 -8.25 14.26
C ASN A 225 -7.40 -8.48 15.48
N ALA A 226 -6.17 -7.99 15.42
CA ALA A 226 -5.27 -7.95 16.56
C ALA A 226 -5.62 -6.78 17.51
N PRO A 227 -5.30 -6.87 18.82
CA PRO A 227 -5.61 -5.82 19.79
C PRO A 227 -4.68 -4.59 19.72
N ALA A 228 -3.59 -4.67 18.96
CA ALA A 228 -2.58 -3.63 18.81
C ALA A 228 -1.77 -3.82 17.52
N ARG A 229 -0.90 -2.85 17.20
CA ARG A 229 0.31 -3.07 16.39
C ARG A 229 1.16 -4.16 17.06
N PRO A 230 1.84 -5.06 16.33
CA PRO A 230 2.73 -6.04 16.95
C PRO A 230 3.98 -5.35 17.51
N CYS A 231 4.56 -5.97 18.54
CA CYS A 231 5.92 -5.69 18.95
C CYS A 231 6.90 -5.97 17.81
N VAL A 232 7.89 -5.11 17.62
CA VAL A 232 9.03 -5.35 16.73
C VAL A 232 10.17 -5.90 17.57
N SER A 233 10.16 -7.22 17.76
CA SER A 233 11.25 -7.97 18.39
C SER A 233 12.44 -8.13 17.44
N GLU A 234 13.58 -8.59 17.97
CA GLU A 234 14.76 -8.97 17.16
C GLU A 234 14.39 -9.95 16.05
N ARG A 235 13.63 -11.01 16.37
CA ARG A 235 13.17 -12.00 15.38
C ARG A 235 12.30 -11.39 14.28
N TYR A 236 11.42 -10.47 14.65
CA TYR A 236 10.57 -9.75 13.70
C TYR A 236 11.46 -8.94 12.74
N PHE A 237 12.35 -8.12 13.31
CA PHE A 237 13.19 -7.22 12.54
C PHE A 237 14.16 -7.97 11.64
N THR A 238 14.89 -8.95 12.17
CA THR A 238 15.85 -9.77 11.41
C THR A 238 15.14 -10.54 10.29
N LEU A 239 13.94 -11.09 10.52
CA LEU A 239 13.14 -11.68 9.44
C LEU A 239 12.81 -10.67 8.34
N VAL A 240 12.32 -9.47 8.71
CA VAL A 240 11.93 -8.43 7.74
C VAL A 240 13.14 -7.91 6.94
N ASN A 241 14.22 -7.57 7.63
CA ASN A 241 15.47 -7.08 7.04
C ASN A 241 16.07 -8.12 6.08
N ASN A 242 16.23 -9.36 6.54
CA ASN A 242 16.85 -10.42 5.73
C ASN A 242 15.95 -10.87 4.58
N SER A 243 14.61 -10.83 4.74
CA SER A 243 13.67 -11.05 3.64
C SER A 243 13.76 -9.95 2.58
N PHE A 244 13.81 -8.67 2.99
CA PHE A 244 13.92 -7.57 2.05
C PHE A 244 15.25 -7.62 1.28
N GLU A 245 16.36 -7.82 1.99
CA GLU A 245 17.69 -7.95 1.39
C GLU A 245 17.74 -9.13 0.41
N VAL A 246 17.32 -10.34 0.78
CA VAL A 246 17.43 -11.51 -0.11
C VAL A 246 16.53 -11.39 -1.34
N VAL A 247 15.26 -10.98 -1.18
CA VAL A 247 14.34 -10.81 -2.31
C VAL A 247 14.84 -9.69 -3.23
N SER A 248 15.30 -8.57 -2.68
CA SER A 248 15.86 -7.47 -3.47
C SER A 248 17.14 -7.87 -4.21
N GLN A 249 18.05 -8.63 -3.58
CA GLN A 249 19.28 -9.10 -4.23
C GLN A 249 18.98 -9.98 -5.44
N CYS A 250 18.00 -10.88 -5.33
CA CYS A 250 17.57 -11.76 -6.41
C CYS A 250 16.81 -11.00 -7.51
N MET A 251 15.94 -10.06 -7.16
CA MET A 251 14.96 -9.47 -8.09
C MET A 251 15.33 -8.08 -8.64
N LYS A 252 16.44 -7.48 -8.20
CA LYS A 252 16.95 -6.18 -8.72
C LYS A 252 17.15 -6.15 -10.24
N ALA A 253 17.58 -7.27 -10.84
CA ALA A 253 17.78 -7.40 -12.27
C ALA A 253 16.52 -7.85 -13.02
N TYR A 254 15.49 -8.35 -12.31
CA TYR A 254 14.17 -8.65 -12.87
C TYR A 254 13.44 -7.35 -13.21
N ILE A 255 13.33 -6.43 -12.24
CA ILE A 255 12.71 -5.10 -12.46
C ILE A 255 13.69 -4.06 -13.06
N GLY A 256 14.97 -4.39 -13.17
CA GLY A 256 16.04 -3.52 -13.67
C GLY A 256 16.90 -4.19 -14.75
N GLU A 257 16.25 -4.96 -15.63
CA GLU A 257 16.90 -5.70 -16.71
C GLU A 257 17.61 -4.74 -17.68
N GLY A 258 18.88 -5.01 -17.96
CA GLY A 258 19.75 -4.13 -18.76
C GLY A 258 20.13 -2.79 -18.10
N GLU A 259 19.59 -2.46 -16.91
CA GLU A 259 19.99 -1.27 -16.17
C GLU A 259 21.34 -1.46 -15.46
N SER A 260 22.09 -0.36 -15.25
CA SER A 260 23.35 -0.40 -14.51
C SER A 260 23.14 -0.75 -13.03
N ALA A 261 24.15 -1.29 -12.36
CA ALA A 261 24.08 -1.62 -10.93
C ALA A 261 23.68 -0.41 -10.04
N VAL A 262 24.02 0.82 -10.46
CA VAL A 262 23.60 2.06 -9.78
C VAL A 262 22.10 2.30 -9.97
N ALA A 263 21.56 2.14 -11.18
CA ALA A 263 20.14 2.28 -11.44
C ALA A 263 19.32 1.16 -10.78
N GLN A 264 19.85 -0.07 -10.72
CA GLN A 264 19.28 -1.18 -9.94
C GLN A 264 19.22 -0.87 -8.43
N LYS A 265 20.27 -0.29 -7.83
CA LYS A 265 20.21 0.22 -6.44
C LYS A 265 19.11 1.29 -6.28
N GLN A 266 18.94 2.19 -7.24
CA GLN A 266 17.87 3.19 -7.19
C GLN A 266 16.46 2.59 -7.34
N ASN A 267 16.28 1.53 -8.14
CA ASN A 267 15.02 0.75 -8.13
C ASN A 267 14.72 0.22 -6.72
N ILE A 268 15.73 -0.29 -6.00
CA ILE A 268 15.57 -0.84 -4.65
C ILE A 268 15.26 0.25 -3.62
N ARG A 269 15.86 1.46 -3.70
CA ARG A 269 15.49 2.62 -2.84
C ARG A 269 14.01 3.00 -3.02
N GLU A 270 13.51 2.95 -4.25
CA GLU A 270 12.09 3.22 -4.55
C GLU A 270 11.16 2.11 -4.04
N VAL A 271 11.51 0.83 -4.22
CA VAL A 271 10.72 -0.29 -3.65
C VAL A 271 10.68 -0.21 -2.13
N PHE A 272 11.81 0.12 -1.50
CA PHE A 272 11.90 0.40 -0.07
C PHE A 272 10.95 1.53 0.36
N GLY A 273 10.96 2.67 -0.35
CA GLY A 273 10.07 3.80 -0.07
C GLY A 273 8.59 3.47 -0.28
N MET A 274 8.27 2.73 -1.36
CA MET A 274 6.92 2.26 -1.66
C MET A 274 6.37 1.38 -0.55
N ILE A 275 7.15 0.37 -0.11
CA ILE A 275 6.81 -0.49 1.01
C ILE A 275 6.65 0.33 2.31
N THR A 276 7.50 1.34 2.52
CA THR A 276 7.41 2.23 3.69
C THR A 276 6.11 3.05 3.70
N VAL A 277 5.60 3.47 2.54
CA VAL A 277 4.31 4.16 2.41
C VAL A 277 3.13 3.19 2.58
N GLU A 278 3.19 1.99 2.00
CA GLU A 278 2.09 1.01 2.03
C GLU A 278 1.91 0.35 3.40
N SER A 279 2.99 -0.16 3.99
CA SER A 279 2.94 -0.99 5.21
C SER A 279 3.82 -0.50 6.34
N GLY A 280 4.85 0.31 6.06
CA GLY A 280 5.92 0.54 7.02
C GLY A 280 6.61 -0.76 7.41
N PHE A 281 6.77 -1.70 6.48
CA PHE A 281 7.35 -3.04 6.71
C PHE A 281 6.63 -3.93 7.75
N HIS A 282 5.39 -3.61 8.16
CA HIS A 282 4.63 -4.46 9.08
C HIS A 282 4.02 -5.68 8.37
N ILE A 283 4.46 -6.88 8.76
CA ILE A 283 4.12 -8.17 8.12
C ILE A 283 2.60 -8.39 8.04
N ASN A 284 1.87 -8.03 9.09
CA ASN A 284 0.47 -8.40 9.30
C ASN A 284 -0.53 -7.24 9.21
N ILE A 285 -0.13 -6.12 8.59
CA ILE A 285 -0.94 -4.91 8.48
C ILE A 285 -1.96 -5.00 7.35
N THR A 286 -3.15 -4.45 7.54
CA THR A 286 -4.22 -4.37 6.53
C THR A 286 -4.86 -3.00 6.49
N SER A 287 -5.11 -2.49 5.29
CA SER A 287 -5.83 -1.24 5.08
C SER A 287 -7.34 -1.39 5.29
N LYS A 288 -8.05 -0.26 5.36
CA LYS A 288 -9.54 -0.20 5.33
C LYS A 288 -10.18 -0.95 4.15
N THR A 289 -9.48 -1.11 3.03
CA THR A 289 -10.00 -1.75 1.81
C THR A 289 -9.69 -3.25 1.72
N GLY A 290 -9.07 -3.84 2.75
CA GLY A 290 -8.67 -5.25 2.73
C GLY A 290 -7.44 -5.54 1.86
N ALA A 291 -6.64 -4.52 1.56
CA ALA A 291 -5.25 -4.71 1.14
C ALA A 291 -4.45 -5.25 2.33
N GLY A 292 -3.43 -6.09 2.10
CA GLY A 292 -2.74 -6.79 3.20
C GLY A 292 -1.27 -7.11 2.97
N GLY A 293 -0.50 -7.06 4.07
CA GLY A 293 0.91 -7.37 4.12
C GLY A 293 1.83 -6.25 3.66
N ILE A 294 3.11 -6.56 3.49
CA ILE A 294 4.17 -5.56 3.30
C ILE A 294 4.02 -4.75 2.00
N GLY A 295 3.56 -5.36 0.91
CA GLY A 295 3.20 -4.67 -0.34
C GLY A 295 1.73 -4.26 -0.46
N GLN A 296 0.93 -4.41 0.61
CA GLN A 296 -0.53 -4.14 0.61
C GLN A 296 -1.29 -4.75 -0.58
N PHE A 297 -1.25 -6.07 -0.70
CA PHE A 297 -1.92 -6.77 -1.80
C PHE A 297 -3.44 -6.87 -1.64
N THR A 298 -4.17 -6.46 -2.67
CA THR A 298 -5.62 -6.62 -2.82
C THR A 298 -5.95 -7.87 -3.61
N SER A 299 -7.17 -8.40 -3.47
CA SER A 299 -7.63 -9.58 -4.21
C SER A 299 -7.51 -9.44 -5.75
N PRO A 300 -7.84 -8.29 -6.38
CA PRO A 300 -7.62 -8.10 -7.82
C PRO A 300 -6.13 -8.08 -8.21
N ALA A 301 -5.26 -7.50 -7.39
CA ALA A 301 -3.81 -7.45 -7.66
C ALA A 301 -3.17 -8.85 -7.58
N ILE A 302 -3.57 -9.66 -6.60
CA ILE A 302 -3.15 -11.08 -6.52
C ILE A 302 -3.62 -11.86 -7.76
N ASN A 303 -4.84 -11.62 -8.25
CA ASN A 303 -5.36 -12.21 -9.49
C ASN A 303 -4.65 -11.71 -10.78
N ALA A 304 -3.90 -10.62 -10.72
CA ALA A 304 -3.03 -10.18 -11.82
C ALA A 304 -1.68 -10.91 -11.73
N VAL A 305 -0.99 -10.76 -10.59
CA VAL A 305 0.32 -11.37 -10.34
C VAL A 305 0.31 -12.90 -10.52
N ASN A 306 -0.74 -13.60 -10.05
CA ASN A 306 -0.86 -15.06 -10.22
C ASN A 306 -0.87 -15.53 -11.69
N LYS A 307 -1.03 -14.65 -12.69
CA LYS A 307 -0.95 -15.00 -14.12
C LYS A 307 0.46 -14.94 -14.70
N VAL A 308 1.35 -14.17 -14.06
CA VAL A 308 2.76 -13.96 -14.47
C VAL A 308 3.76 -14.57 -13.48
N ILE A 309 3.28 -15.11 -12.35
CA ILE A 309 4.12 -15.63 -11.27
C ILE A 309 4.99 -16.81 -11.69
N SER A 310 4.60 -17.57 -12.72
CA SER A 310 5.41 -18.64 -13.32
C SER A 310 6.67 -18.12 -14.02
N GLU A 311 6.65 -16.91 -14.58
CA GLU A 311 7.85 -16.25 -15.10
C GLU A 311 8.77 -15.82 -13.96
N THR A 312 8.19 -15.33 -12.86
CA THR A 312 8.94 -15.00 -11.63
C THR A 312 9.56 -16.23 -10.98
N GLU A 313 8.83 -17.35 -10.92
CA GLU A 313 9.33 -18.65 -10.46
C GLU A 313 10.46 -19.15 -11.35
N SER A 314 10.27 -19.12 -12.68
CA SER A 314 11.29 -19.52 -13.65
C SER A 314 12.56 -18.67 -13.54
N TYR A 315 12.43 -17.35 -13.36
CA TYR A 315 13.55 -16.44 -13.17
C TYR A 315 14.32 -16.76 -11.87
N LEU A 316 13.62 -16.97 -10.75
CA LEU A 316 14.25 -17.27 -9.47
C LEU A 316 14.87 -18.68 -9.42
N ALA A 317 14.23 -19.67 -10.05
CA ALA A 317 14.72 -21.05 -10.12
C ALA A 317 15.98 -21.20 -11.01
N ASN A 318 16.11 -20.39 -12.06
CA ASN A 318 17.30 -20.39 -12.93
C ASN A 318 18.39 -19.38 -12.48
N HIS A 319 18.17 -18.64 -11.39
CA HIS A 319 19.16 -17.69 -10.88
C HIS A 319 20.42 -18.41 -10.36
N SER A 320 21.60 -17.84 -10.60
CA SER A 320 22.92 -18.40 -10.22
C SER A 320 23.23 -18.40 -8.72
N ASP A 321 22.27 -18.05 -7.86
CA ASP A 321 22.42 -18.01 -6.40
C ASP A 321 21.37 -18.94 -5.78
N VAL A 322 21.83 -19.96 -5.06
CA VAL A 322 21.00 -20.98 -4.39
C VAL A 322 20.01 -20.35 -3.41
N ARG A 323 20.29 -19.15 -2.87
CA ARG A 323 19.34 -18.38 -2.05
C ARG A 323 18.11 -17.95 -2.83
N CYS A 324 18.28 -17.58 -4.10
CA CYS A 324 17.19 -17.20 -5.00
C CYS A 324 16.40 -18.41 -5.49
N GLN A 325 17.07 -19.53 -5.76
CA GLN A 325 16.43 -20.80 -6.12
C GLN A 325 15.49 -21.30 -4.99
N LYS A 326 15.89 -21.10 -3.72
CA LYS A 326 15.03 -21.37 -2.55
C LYS A 326 13.80 -20.46 -2.47
N LEU A 327 13.84 -19.24 -2.99
CA LEU A 327 12.66 -18.36 -3.05
C LEU A 327 11.58 -18.92 -3.98
N ALA A 328 11.96 -19.49 -5.13
CA ALA A 328 11.03 -20.21 -6.00
C ALA A 328 10.46 -21.44 -5.27
N ALA A 329 11.35 -22.36 -4.85
CA ALA A 329 10.98 -23.68 -4.34
C ALA A 329 10.11 -23.65 -3.06
N GLU A 330 10.35 -22.73 -2.12
CA GLU A 330 9.57 -22.66 -0.87
C GLU A 330 8.34 -21.75 -0.93
N PHE A 331 8.26 -20.78 -1.86
CA PHE A 331 7.22 -19.73 -1.81
C PHE A 331 6.35 -19.59 -3.07
N LEU A 332 6.77 -20.11 -4.24
CA LEU A 332 6.05 -19.89 -5.51
C LEU A 332 5.34 -21.11 -6.10
N GLY A 333 5.73 -22.33 -5.75
CA GLY A 333 5.03 -23.53 -6.24
C GLY A 333 3.53 -23.52 -5.90
N GLU A 334 2.68 -23.88 -6.88
CA GLU A 334 1.21 -23.68 -6.95
C GLU A 334 0.44 -23.60 -5.61
N LYS A 335 0.61 -24.60 -4.73
CA LYS A 335 -0.08 -24.69 -3.42
C LYS A 335 0.19 -23.50 -2.47
N ASN A 336 1.34 -22.84 -2.64
CA ASN A 336 1.86 -21.74 -1.83
C ASN A 336 1.43 -20.36 -2.36
N LEU A 337 0.88 -20.28 -3.58
CA LEU A 337 0.43 -19.02 -4.18
C LEU A 337 -0.67 -18.37 -3.35
N MET A 338 -0.66 -17.04 -3.27
CA MET A 338 -1.65 -16.28 -2.51
C MET A 338 -3.05 -16.46 -3.10
N LYS A 339 -4.01 -16.84 -2.25
CA LYS A 339 -5.43 -17.00 -2.63
C LYS A 339 -6.18 -15.69 -2.42
N THR A 340 -7.05 -15.35 -3.37
CA THR A 340 -7.72 -14.04 -3.39
C THR A 340 -8.84 -13.88 -2.37
N ASN A 341 -9.42 -14.97 -1.89
CA ASN A 341 -10.41 -15.00 -0.80
C ASN A 341 -9.77 -15.15 0.59
N ALA A 342 -8.50 -15.53 0.67
CA ALA A 342 -7.79 -15.67 1.94
C ALA A 342 -7.10 -14.36 2.32
N THR A 343 -7.26 -13.96 3.59
CA THR A 343 -6.52 -12.83 4.16
C THR A 343 -5.17 -13.29 4.72
N CYS A 344 -5.11 -14.48 5.34
CA CYS A 344 -3.91 -14.99 6.02
C CYS A 344 -2.71 -15.15 5.11
N ASP A 345 -2.91 -15.59 3.86
CA ASP A 345 -1.90 -15.68 2.79
C ASP A 345 -1.07 -14.40 2.60
N ARG A 346 -1.61 -13.24 3.01
CA ARG A 346 -0.98 -11.92 2.86
C ARG A 346 -0.36 -11.37 4.14
N VAL A 347 -0.71 -11.92 5.31
CA VAL A 347 -0.41 -11.32 6.64
C VAL A 347 0.23 -12.29 7.64
N SER A 348 0.30 -13.58 7.30
CA SER A 348 0.71 -14.65 8.20
C SER A 348 2.11 -15.16 7.89
N ILE A 349 2.93 -15.26 8.93
CA ILE A 349 4.28 -15.86 8.87
C ILE A 349 4.19 -17.38 8.57
N LYS A 350 3.04 -18.01 8.90
CA LYS A 350 2.76 -19.40 8.54
C LYS A 350 2.74 -19.57 7.01
N GLU A 351 2.04 -18.69 6.30
CA GLU A 351 1.86 -18.67 4.83
C GLU A 351 3.00 -17.96 4.05
N GLY A 352 4.22 -17.95 4.59
CA GLY A 352 5.40 -17.45 3.87
C GLY A 352 5.66 -15.94 3.94
N ASN A 353 4.84 -15.15 4.62
CA ASN A 353 5.08 -13.71 4.77
C ASN A 353 6.26 -13.45 5.75
N PRO A 354 7.08 -12.40 5.54
CA PRO A 354 6.94 -11.36 4.52
C PRO A 354 7.46 -11.74 3.11
N VAL A 355 8.22 -12.82 2.98
CA VAL A 355 8.92 -13.21 1.74
C VAL A 355 7.97 -13.30 0.54
N THR A 356 6.87 -14.05 0.64
CA THR A 356 5.88 -14.18 -0.46
C THR A 356 5.36 -12.81 -0.90
N ASN A 357 5.06 -11.92 0.05
CA ASN A 357 4.52 -10.58 -0.21
C ASN A 357 5.53 -9.69 -0.95
N MET A 358 6.81 -9.78 -0.59
CA MET A 358 7.89 -9.06 -1.27
C MET A 358 8.11 -9.57 -2.69
N ILE A 359 8.10 -10.90 -2.91
CA ILE A 359 8.23 -11.47 -4.27
C ILE A 359 7.06 -11.01 -5.16
N TYR A 360 5.83 -11.07 -4.64
CA TYR A 360 4.64 -10.54 -5.32
C TYR A 360 4.77 -9.03 -5.63
N THR A 361 5.39 -8.25 -4.74
CA THR A 361 5.66 -6.82 -4.96
C THR A 361 6.57 -6.62 -6.18
N TYR A 362 7.68 -7.35 -6.26
CA TYR A 362 8.59 -7.27 -7.41
C TYR A 362 7.96 -7.81 -8.71
N ALA A 363 7.11 -8.84 -8.63
CA ALA A 363 6.36 -9.36 -9.79
C ALA A 363 5.35 -8.33 -10.34
N ALA A 364 4.57 -7.68 -9.48
CA ALA A 364 3.65 -6.60 -9.88
C ALA A 364 4.39 -5.40 -10.50
N LEU A 365 5.59 -5.10 -10.02
CA LEU A 365 6.44 -4.04 -10.58
C LEU A 365 7.05 -4.42 -11.94
N LYS A 366 7.36 -5.71 -12.18
CA LYS A 366 7.76 -6.19 -13.52
C LYS A 366 6.61 -6.04 -14.52
N GLU A 367 5.42 -6.54 -14.16
CA GLU A 367 4.20 -6.38 -14.97
C GLU A 367 3.92 -4.90 -15.29
N ALA A 368 4.07 -4.01 -14.30
CA ALA A 368 3.97 -2.56 -14.49
C ALA A 368 5.01 -2.02 -15.47
N LYS A 369 6.29 -2.35 -15.26
CA LYS A 369 7.40 -1.87 -16.10
C LYS A 369 7.19 -2.25 -17.56
N ASP A 370 6.98 -3.54 -17.83
CA ASP A 370 6.84 -4.06 -19.18
C ASP A 370 5.60 -3.46 -19.86
N TYR A 371 4.49 -3.34 -19.12
CA TYR A 371 3.30 -2.63 -19.60
C TYR A 371 3.61 -1.21 -20.04
N PHE A 372 4.29 -0.38 -19.23
CA PHE A 372 4.62 1.00 -19.62
C PHE A 372 5.70 1.09 -20.69
N ASP A 373 6.66 0.18 -20.71
CA ASP A 373 7.65 0.10 -21.78
C ASP A 373 6.95 -0.10 -23.12
N ASP A 374 6.15 -1.15 -23.28
CA ASP A 374 5.50 -1.44 -24.57
C ASP A 374 4.36 -0.48 -24.92
N ASN A 375 3.60 -0.02 -23.93
CA ASN A 375 2.42 0.82 -24.18
C ASN A 375 2.71 2.33 -24.23
N VAL A 376 3.90 2.78 -23.81
CA VAL A 376 4.22 4.20 -23.67
C VAL A 376 5.65 4.52 -24.11
N PHE A 377 6.69 3.89 -23.54
CA PHE A 377 8.07 4.32 -23.79
C PHE A 377 8.69 3.78 -25.09
N ASN A 378 8.15 2.68 -25.62
CA ASN A 378 8.53 2.07 -26.90
C ASN A 378 7.65 2.53 -28.07
N ASP A 379 6.46 3.08 -27.84
CA ASP A 379 5.60 3.67 -28.88
C ASP A 379 6.35 4.78 -29.64
N ALA A 380 6.44 4.70 -30.97
CA ALA A 380 7.25 5.60 -31.78
C ALA A 380 6.82 7.09 -31.70
N LYS A 381 5.54 7.37 -31.45
CA LYS A 381 4.98 8.73 -31.35
C LYS A 381 5.20 9.34 -29.97
N ILE A 382 5.36 8.52 -28.93
CA ILE A 382 5.63 8.93 -27.56
C ILE A 382 7.13 8.93 -27.25
N LYS A 383 7.89 7.90 -27.65
CA LYS A 383 9.34 7.77 -27.46
C LYS A 383 10.09 9.02 -27.93
N THR A 384 9.72 9.53 -29.11
CA THR A 384 10.28 10.75 -29.71
C THR A 384 9.97 12.04 -28.93
N LYS A 385 9.08 12.03 -27.93
CA LYS A 385 8.79 13.19 -27.06
C LYS A 385 9.83 13.36 -25.96
N PHE A 386 10.53 12.30 -25.56
CA PHE A 386 11.55 12.38 -24.52
C PHE A 386 12.89 12.82 -25.14
N ALA A 387 13.42 13.94 -24.67
CA ALA A 387 14.77 14.45 -24.94
C ALA A 387 15.51 14.54 -23.60
N LEU A 388 15.58 13.38 -22.92
CA LEU A 388 16.15 13.16 -21.60
C LEU A 388 17.47 12.39 -21.71
N SER A 389 18.34 12.49 -20.70
CA SER A 389 19.45 11.54 -20.56
C SER A 389 18.91 10.13 -20.28
N SER A 390 19.73 9.09 -20.50
CA SER A 390 19.35 7.71 -20.15
C SER A 390 18.99 7.56 -18.66
N ASN A 391 19.67 8.31 -17.78
CA ASN A 391 19.42 8.31 -16.34
C ASN A 391 18.08 8.99 -16.00
N ASP A 392 17.78 10.13 -16.63
CA ASP A 392 16.52 10.86 -16.46
C ASP A 392 15.32 10.08 -17.01
N LEU A 393 15.49 9.43 -18.17
CA LEU A 393 14.45 8.56 -18.72
C LEU A 393 14.23 7.33 -17.82
N ALA A 394 15.29 6.72 -17.30
CA ALA A 394 15.17 5.64 -16.32
C ALA A 394 14.50 6.11 -15.03
N LYS A 395 14.77 7.33 -14.54
CA LYS A 395 14.05 7.94 -13.41
C LYS A 395 12.55 8.08 -13.70
N VAL A 396 12.16 8.56 -14.89
CA VAL A 396 10.74 8.63 -15.30
C VAL A 396 10.10 7.23 -15.38
N LYS A 397 10.77 6.24 -16.00
CA LYS A 397 10.29 4.85 -16.08
C LYS A 397 10.05 4.25 -14.69
N ARG A 398 11.07 4.27 -13.84
CA ARG A 398 11.07 3.82 -12.44
C ARG A 398 9.97 4.48 -11.62
N ALA A 399 9.81 5.80 -11.74
CA ALA A 399 8.70 6.53 -11.13
C ALA A 399 7.33 6.02 -11.62
N THR A 400 7.14 5.82 -12.93
CA THR A 400 5.84 5.33 -13.45
C THR A 400 5.52 3.88 -13.06
N MET A 401 6.52 3.00 -13.02
CA MET A 401 6.42 1.63 -12.53
C MET A 401 5.91 1.62 -11.08
N ILE A 402 6.66 2.26 -10.17
CA ILE A 402 6.38 2.34 -8.73
C ILE A 402 5.03 3.00 -8.46
N TRP A 403 4.75 4.12 -9.11
CA TRP A 403 3.51 4.88 -8.91
C TRP A 403 2.28 4.05 -9.27
N SER A 404 2.38 3.20 -10.29
CA SER A 404 1.25 2.38 -10.73
C SER A 404 0.81 1.30 -9.74
N HIS A 405 1.62 0.95 -8.74
CA HIS A 405 1.28 0.00 -7.68
C HIS A 405 -0.03 0.38 -6.95
N ASN A 406 -0.14 1.65 -6.52
CA ASN A 406 -1.36 2.16 -5.91
C ASN A 406 -2.46 2.51 -6.92
N THR A 407 -2.12 2.98 -8.13
CA THR A 407 -3.13 3.50 -9.07
C THR A 407 -3.74 2.45 -10.02
N GLY A 408 -3.07 1.32 -10.20
CA GLY A 408 -3.19 0.42 -11.35
C GLY A 408 -2.59 1.03 -12.62
N PHE A 409 -2.17 0.20 -13.59
CA PHE A 409 -1.46 0.66 -14.80
C PHE A 409 -2.31 1.64 -15.63
N ALA A 410 -3.59 1.30 -15.87
CA ALA A 410 -4.55 2.19 -16.53
C ALA A 410 -4.79 3.49 -15.75
N GLY A 411 -4.63 3.44 -14.41
CA GLY A 411 -4.73 4.58 -13.50
C GLY A 411 -3.72 5.68 -13.80
N LEU A 412 -2.50 5.30 -14.17
CA LEU A 412 -1.41 6.23 -14.51
C LEU A 412 -1.25 6.43 -16.03
N LYS A 413 -1.53 5.42 -16.86
CA LYS A 413 -1.49 5.56 -18.34
C LYS A 413 -2.42 6.67 -18.82
N THR A 414 -3.62 6.82 -18.26
CA THR A 414 -4.55 7.90 -18.63
C THR A 414 -3.94 9.31 -18.48
N PRO A 415 -3.49 9.75 -17.27
CA PRO A 415 -2.87 11.07 -17.13
C PRO A 415 -1.52 11.18 -17.86
N LEU A 416 -0.71 10.11 -17.92
CA LEU A 416 0.58 10.08 -18.62
C LEU A 416 0.42 10.33 -20.13
N THR A 417 -0.42 9.54 -20.81
CA THR A 417 -0.72 9.75 -22.23
C THR A 417 -1.39 11.11 -22.45
N LYS A 418 -2.25 11.59 -21.52
CA LYS A 418 -2.89 12.91 -21.64
C LYS A 418 -1.87 14.07 -21.55
N LEU A 419 -0.88 13.99 -20.66
CA LEU A 419 0.22 14.95 -20.55
C LEU A 419 1.06 14.98 -21.84
N LEU A 420 1.45 13.80 -22.33
CA LEU A 420 2.28 13.63 -23.53
C LEU A 420 1.56 14.05 -24.84
N THR A 421 0.24 13.91 -24.91
CA THR A 421 -0.58 14.27 -26.08
C THR A 421 -1.13 15.69 -26.06
N THR A 422 -1.04 16.41 -24.93
CA THR A 422 -1.48 17.83 -24.83
C THR A 422 -0.30 18.77 -24.60
N LYS A 423 0.25 18.85 -23.38
CA LYS A 423 1.32 19.80 -23.03
C LYS A 423 2.61 19.53 -23.81
N TYR A 424 2.95 18.26 -24.01
CA TYR A 424 4.06 17.83 -24.87
C TYR A 424 3.60 17.42 -26.28
N ALA A 425 2.48 17.95 -26.79
CA ALA A 425 2.06 17.73 -28.18
C ALA A 425 3.11 18.21 -29.18
N LYS A 426 3.61 19.45 -28.98
CA LYS A 426 4.60 20.15 -29.81
C LYS A 426 5.91 20.50 -29.06
N LYS A 427 6.13 19.91 -27.89
CA LYS A 427 7.30 20.15 -27.02
C LYS A 427 7.96 18.82 -26.65
N LYS A 428 9.27 18.84 -26.36
CA LYS A 428 9.98 17.68 -25.80
C LYS A 428 9.99 17.74 -24.27
N VAL A 429 10.10 16.58 -23.63
CA VAL A 429 10.38 16.43 -22.20
C VAL A 429 11.89 16.51 -22.02
N THR A 430 12.39 17.54 -21.34
CA THR A 430 13.83 17.83 -21.18
C THR A 430 14.32 17.83 -19.72
N ASN A 431 13.43 17.65 -18.75
CA ASN A 431 13.77 17.52 -17.33
C ASN A 431 12.80 16.52 -16.67
N ALA A 432 13.33 15.53 -15.94
CA ALA A 432 12.53 14.46 -15.34
C ALA A 432 11.65 14.94 -14.17
N ASP A 433 12.18 15.78 -13.28
CA ASP A 433 11.46 16.25 -12.09
C ASP A 433 10.29 17.17 -12.44
N THR A 434 10.50 18.09 -13.38
CA THR A 434 9.41 18.90 -13.97
C THR A 434 8.34 18.00 -14.58
N PHE A 435 8.73 16.97 -15.34
CA PHE A 435 7.77 16.03 -15.94
C PHE A 435 6.96 15.26 -14.89
N LEU A 436 7.59 14.82 -13.80
CA LEU A 436 6.91 14.08 -12.73
C LEU A 436 6.02 14.98 -11.87
N ALA A 437 6.41 16.24 -11.64
CA ALA A 437 5.55 17.26 -11.03
C ALA A 437 4.32 17.57 -11.90
N GLU A 438 4.50 17.67 -13.23
CA GLU A 438 3.40 17.83 -14.19
C GLU A 438 2.51 16.58 -14.29
N LEU A 439 3.09 15.38 -14.21
CA LEU A 439 2.34 14.12 -14.17
C LEU A 439 1.45 14.04 -12.91
N LYS A 440 1.92 14.57 -11.77
CA LYS A 440 1.14 14.73 -10.53
C LYS A 440 -0.05 15.67 -10.73
N GLN A 441 0.15 16.80 -11.41
CA GLN A 441 -0.96 17.71 -11.77
C GLN A 441 -1.96 17.01 -12.72
N TYR A 442 -1.47 16.31 -13.74
CA TYR A 442 -2.33 15.60 -14.69
C TYR A 442 -3.07 14.40 -14.07
N ALA A 443 -2.48 13.71 -13.09
CA ALA A 443 -3.16 12.67 -12.33
C ALA A 443 -4.30 13.21 -11.46
N ALA A 444 -4.23 14.48 -11.03
CA ALA A 444 -5.31 15.16 -10.34
C ALA A 444 -6.42 15.68 -11.29
N SER A 445 -6.04 16.25 -12.43
CA SER A 445 -6.98 16.86 -13.39
C SER A 445 -7.59 15.88 -14.40
N TYR A 446 -6.90 14.79 -14.72
CA TYR A 446 -7.31 13.76 -15.68
C TYR A 446 -7.15 12.33 -15.10
N PRO A 447 -7.73 12.03 -13.92
CA PRO A 447 -7.69 10.68 -13.36
C PRO A 447 -8.42 9.69 -14.27
N ASN A 448 -7.91 8.45 -14.34
CA ASN A 448 -8.67 7.34 -14.91
C ASN A 448 -10.02 7.17 -14.18
N LYS A 449 -11.06 6.71 -14.88
CA LYS A 449 -12.41 6.47 -14.32
C LYS A 449 -12.39 5.65 -13.02
N GLY A 450 -11.49 4.66 -12.88
CA GLY A 450 -11.34 3.86 -11.65
C GLY A 450 -10.83 4.65 -10.44
N ASN A 451 -10.09 5.74 -10.66
CA ASN A 451 -9.54 6.60 -9.60
C ASN A 451 -10.31 7.92 -9.43
N ALA A 452 -11.18 8.28 -10.40
CA ALA A 452 -12.01 9.49 -10.38
C ALA A 452 -13.15 9.48 -9.34
N GLY A 453 -13.38 8.35 -8.64
CA GLY A 453 -14.56 8.14 -7.79
C GLY A 453 -14.70 9.04 -6.55
N SER A 454 -13.63 9.71 -6.09
CA SER A 454 -13.73 10.72 -5.04
C SER A 454 -12.54 11.69 -5.04
N LYS A 455 -12.75 12.93 -4.53
CA LYS A 455 -11.67 13.91 -4.32
C LYS A 455 -10.53 13.35 -3.45
N ALA A 456 -10.86 12.48 -2.48
CA ALA A 456 -9.87 11.84 -1.61
C ALA A 456 -8.99 10.85 -2.40
N ARG A 457 -9.60 9.96 -3.21
CA ARG A 457 -8.85 9.00 -4.05
C ARG A 457 -8.02 9.72 -5.12
N ILE A 458 -8.55 10.77 -5.74
CA ILE A 458 -7.80 11.60 -6.69
C ILE A 458 -6.59 12.26 -6.02
N LYS A 459 -6.75 12.84 -4.82
CA LYS A 459 -5.63 13.42 -4.05
C LYS A 459 -4.62 12.35 -3.63
N GLU A 460 -5.08 11.16 -3.26
CA GLU A 460 -4.24 10.02 -2.89
C GLU A 460 -3.36 9.58 -4.07
N THR A 461 -3.98 9.23 -5.21
CA THR A 461 -3.28 8.72 -6.40
C THR A 461 -2.36 9.77 -7.01
N ALA A 462 -2.81 11.02 -7.12
CA ALA A 462 -2.00 12.10 -7.71
C ALA A 462 -0.77 12.48 -6.87
N ASN A 463 -0.77 12.21 -5.56
CA ASN A 463 0.39 12.48 -4.70
C ASN A 463 1.24 11.23 -4.42
N TYR A 464 0.86 10.05 -4.88
CA TYR A 464 1.42 8.79 -4.39
C TYR A 464 2.96 8.69 -4.54
N TYR A 465 3.53 8.89 -5.72
CA TYR A 465 4.99 8.88 -5.89
C TYR A 465 5.71 10.01 -5.11
N ALA A 466 5.08 11.18 -4.99
CA ALA A 466 5.63 12.28 -4.19
C ALA A 466 5.64 11.97 -2.67
N LYS A 467 4.67 11.17 -2.18
CA LYS A 467 4.71 10.64 -0.82
C LYS A 467 5.84 9.63 -0.64
N ILE A 468 6.16 8.84 -1.66
CA ILE A 468 7.26 7.86 -1.60
C ILE A 468 8.60 8.58 -1.41
N GLN A 469 8.90 9.60 -2.22
CA GLN A 469 10.12 10.40 -2.04
C GLN A 469 10.20 10.98 -0.62
N HIS A 470 9.21 11.80 -0.24
CA HIS A 470 9.14 12.43 1.08
C HIS A 470 9.22 11.44 2.25
N LYS A 471 8.68 10.22 2.10
CA LYS A 471 8.74 9.17 3.13
C LYS A 471 10.12 8.50 3.20
N ILE A 472 10.86 8.41 2.09
CA ILE A 472 12.27 8.00 2.13
C ILE A 472 13.10 9.12 2.77
N ASP A 473 12.87 10.37 2.40
CA ASP A 473 13.63 11.52 2.91
C ASP A 473 13.48 11.65 4.44
N LEU A 474 12.25 11.55 4.97
CA LEU A 474 11.97 11.47 6.42
C LEU A 474 12.64 10.28 7.12
N VAL A 475 12.87 9.17 6.41
CA VAL A 475 13.59 8.02 6.95
C VAL A 475 15.10 8.25 6.92
N GLU A 476 15.64 8.84 5.85
CA GLU A 476 17.07 9.19 5.74
C GLU A 476 17.46 10.24 6.79
N GLU A 477 16.59 11.22 7.07
CA GLU A 477 16.72 12.15 8.21
C GLU A 477 16.69 11.42 9.57
N GLY A 478 15.69 10.55 9.80
CA GLY A 478 15.55 9.81 11.05
C GLY A 478 16.68 8.81 11.33
N ALA A 479 17.23 8.20 10.28
CA ALA A 479 18.30 7.20 10.34
C ALA A 479 19.71 7.80 10.54
N ALA A 480 19.80 8.87 11.35
CA ALA A 480 20.99 9.67 11.60
C ALA A 480 21.60 10.38 10.37
N GLY A 481 20.79 10.65 9.35
CA GLY A 481 21.22 11.33 8.13
C GLY A 481 21.92 10.42 7.12
N GLY A 482 22.12 11.00 5.92
CA GLY A 482 22.70 10.31 4.77
C GLY A 482 21.76 9.27 4.16
N SER A 483 22.09 8.78 2.97
CA SER A 483 21.19 7.88 2.24
C SER A 483 20.99 6.54 2.96
N CYS A 484 19.83 5.93 2.72
CA CYS A 484 19.53 4.55 3.10
C CYS A 484 20.26 3.53 2.24
N LEU A 485 20.76 3.91 1.06
CA LEU A 485 21.59 3.03 0.22
C LEU A 485 23.02 2.92 0.77
N ASN A 486 23.54 1.68 0.81
CA ASN A 486 24.99 1.39 0.79
C ASN A 486 25.45 1.10 -0.64
#